data_AF-A0A3R6RJ72-F1
#
_entry.id   AF-A0A3R6RJ72-F1
#
_cell.length_a   1.000
_cell.length_b   1.000
_cell.length_c   1.000
_cell.angle_alpha   90.00
_cell.angle_beta   90.00
_cell.angle_gamma   90.00
#
_symmetry.space_group_name_H-M   'P 1'
#
loop_
_entity.id
_entity.type
_entity.pdbx_description
1 polymer ?
#
loop_
_entity_poly.entity_id
_entity_poly.type
_entity_poly.pdbx_seq_one_letter_code
_entity_poly.pdbx_strand_id
1 'polypeptide(L)'
;MWNKLMIVLLLLVGSQAIFSQTWLDKTDKNILQYISENKERIENCKQTDTLFIMTDQEEDELGRLFKVSYRFYLENNVCVSYERLLPIHRYWAATLLEEISLQEAEASGEEIDVDGETLNTIYTFDDYQIHLSLKDDLLILLYTKCTP
;
A
#
# COMPACT_ATOMS: atom_id res chain seq x y z
N MET A 1 -13.29 31.92 -16.31
CA MET A 1 -12.79 30.56 -16.62
C MET A 1 -11.69 30.15 -15.63
N TRP A 2 -11.92 30.29 -14.31
CA TRP A 2 -10.90 30.01 -13.28
C TRP A 2 -11.23 28.73 -12.47
N ASN A 3 -12.51 28.37 -12.36
CA ASN A 3 -12.95 27.21 -11.57
C ASN A 3 -12.72 25.86 -12.26
N LYS A 4 -12.50 25.82 -13.58
CA LYS A 4 -12.20 24.56 -14.30
C LYS A 4 -10.73 24.13 -14.16
N LEU A 5 -9.81 25.08 -13.99
CA LEU A 5 -8.38 24.79 -13.79
C LEU A 5 -8.11 24.25 -12.38
N MET A 6 -8.80 24.77 -11.37
CA MET A 6 -8.66 24.29 -9.98
C MET A 6 -9.13 22.84 -9.79
N ILE A 7 -10.18 22.39 -10.49
CA ILE A 7 -10.67 21.00 -10.37
C ILE A 7 -9.68 20.01 -11.00
N VAL A 8 -9.03 20.36 -12.11
CA VAL A 8 -8.00 19.52 -12.74
C VAL A 8 -6.73 19.46 -11.88
N LEU A 9 -6.34 20.57 -11.23
CA LEU A 9 -5.24 20.57 -10.26
C LEU A 9 -5.57 19.79 -8.99
N LEU A 10 -6.80 19.82 -8.49
CA LEU A 10 -7.24 19.01 -7.35
C LEU A 10 -7.30 17.51 -7.66
N LEU A 11 -7.66 17.12 -8.89
CA LEU A 11 -7.63 15.73 -9.34
C LEU A 11 -6.20 15.18 -9.50
N LEU A 12 -5.22 16.05 -9.81
CA LEU A 12 -3.79 15.69 -9.85
C LEU A 12 -3.16 15.51 -8.46
N VAL A 13 -3.72 16.15 -7.42
CA VAL A 13 -3.26 15.97 -6.03
C VAL A 13 -3.89 14.72 -5.39
N GLY A 14 -5.09 14.33 -5.84
CA GLY A 14 -5.80 13.14 -5.33
C GLY A 14 -5.22 11.78 -5.75
N SER A 15 -4.24 11.75 -6.66
CA SER A 15 -3.52 10.53 -7.05
C SER A 15 -2.26 10.27 -6.23
N GLN A 16 -1.91 11.17 -5.30
CA GLN A 16 -0.62 11.12 -4.61
C GLN A 16 -0.80 10.50 -3.23
N ALA A 17 -0.69 9.17 -3.21
CA ALA A 17 -0.03 8.39 -2.14
C ALA A 17 -0.47 6.91 -2.19
N ILE A 18 -0.33 6.26 -3.35
CA ILE A 18 -0.72 4.85 -3.54
C ILE A 18 -0.05 3.95 -2.49
N PHE A 19 1.11 4.35 -1.96
CA PHE A 19 1.89 3.61 -0.98
C PHE A 19 1.85 4.15 0.44
N SER A 20 1.21 5.29 0.71
CA SER A 20 1.02 5.76 2.09
C SER A 20 0.25 4.73 2.91
N GLN A 21 0.58 4.66 4.21
CA GLN A 21 -0.16 3.80 5.10
C GLN A 21 -1.64 4.26 5.16
N THR A 22 -2.54 3.37 4.75
CA THR A 22 -3.99 3.65 4.72
C THR A 22 -4.72 2.91 5.84
N TRP A 23 -4.18 1.77 6.25
CA TRP A 23 -4.90 0.75 7.00
C TRP A 23 -4.52 0.64 8.48
N LEU A 24 -3.39 1.21 8.92
CA LEU A 24 -3.09 1.21 10.35
C LEU A 24 -4.20 1.98 11.09
N ASP A 25 -4.58 1.49 12.28
CA ASP A 25 -5.68 2.02 13.10
C ASP A 25 -7.08 1.94 12.49
N LYS A 26 -7.24 1.40 11.29
CA LYS A 26 -8.57 1.13 10.73
C LYS A 26 -9.17 -0.09 11.42
N THR A 27 -10.47 -0.01 11.65
CA THR A 27 -11.23 -1.13 12.19
C THR A 27 -11.56 -2.14 11.11
N ASP A 28 -11.88 -3.37 11.51
CA ASP A 28 -12.47 -4.39 10.63
C ASP A 28 -13.70 -3.86 9.87
N LYS A 29 -14.54 -3.03 10.50
CA LYS A 29 -15.67 -2.37 9.87
C LYS A 29 -15.26 -1.43 8.74
N ASN A 30 -14.15 -0.71 8.89
CA ASN A 30 -13.63 0.15 7.83
C ASN A 30 -13.15 -0.68 6.63
N ILE A 31 -12.48 -1.82 6.89
CA ILE A 31 -12.03 -2.75 5.85
C ILE A 31 -13.24 -3.36 5.11
N LEU A 32 -14.24 -3.82 5.85
CA LEU A 32 -15.49 -4.36 5.28
C LEU A 32 -16.27 -3.33 4.48
N GLN A 33 -16.30 -2.07 4.94
CA GLN A 33 -16.92 -0.97 4.21
C GLN A 33 -16.22 -0.74 2.88
N TYR A 34 -14.89 -0.64 2.88
CA TYR A 34 -14.11 -0.48 1.64
C TYR A 34 -14.39 -1.61 0.63
N ILE A 35 -14.42 -2.86 1.09
CA ILE A 35 -14.75 -4.01 0.24
C ILE A 35 -16.14 -3.86 -0.35
N SER A 36 -17.11 -3.41 0.46
CA SER A 36 -18.48 -3.21 -0.01
C SER A 36 -18.61 -2.07 -1.02
N GLU A 37 -17.78 -1.03 -0.90
CA GLU A 37 -17.75 0.12 -1.81
C GLU A 37 -17.00 -0.19 -3.12
N ASN A 38 -16.06 -1.14 -3.10
CA ASN A 38 -15.17 -1.47 -4.23
C ASN A 38 -15.40 -2.89 -4.79
N LYS A 39 -16.59 -3.47 -4.61
CA LYS A 39 -16.91 -4.87 -4.96
C LYS A 39 -16.53 -5.29 -6.39
N GLU A 40 -16.53 -4.35 -7.34
CA GLU A 40 -16.19 -4.62 -8.74
C GLU A 40 -14.70 -4.94 -8.93
N ARG A 41 -13.84 -4.47 -8.03
CA ARG A 41 -12.38 -4.68 -8.07
C ARG A 41 -11.91 -5.78 -7.11
N ILE A 42 -12.70 -6.07 -6.07
CA ILE A 42 -12.40 -7.13 -5.10
C ILE A 42 -12.64 -8.51 -5.73
N GLU A 43 -11.57 -9.28 -5.92
CA GLU A 43 -11.67 -10.65 -6.44
C GLU A 43 -12.08 -11.65 -5.36
N ASN A 44 -11.52 -11.52 -4.16
CA ASN A 44 -11.82 -12.38 -3.03
C ASN A 44 -11.51 -11.70 -1.69
N CYS A 45 -12.17 -12.17 -0.64
CA CYS A 45 -11.82 -11.83 0.73
C CYS A 45 -12.03 -13.03 1.66
N LYS A 46 -11.27 -13.07 2.75
CA LYS A 46 -11.38 -14.07 3.80
C LYS A 46 -11.15 -13.42 5.15
N GLN A 47 -11.99 -13.73 6.13
CA GLN A 47 -11.87 -13.20 7.49
C GLN A 47 -11.85 -14.32 8.52
N THR A 48 -10.99 -14.13 9.52
CA THR A 48 -10.96 -14.85 10.80
C THR A 48 -10.93 -13.81 11.93
N ASP A 49 -10.94 -14.25 13.19
CA ASP A 49 -10.96 -13.33 14.35
C ASP A 49 -9.74 -12.38 14.41
N THR A 50 -8.58 -12.81 13.89
CA THR A 50 -7.30 -12.06 13.99
C THR A 50 -6.69 -11.67 12.65
N LEU A 51 -7.20 -12.21 11.55
CA LEU A 51 -6.64 -12.02 10.21
C LEU A 51 -7.74 -11.76 9.20
N PHE A 52 -7.58 -10.66 8.47
CA PHE A 52 -8.39 -10.33 7.30
C PHE A 52 -7.51 -10.37 6.05
N ILE A 53 -7.98 -11.02 4.98
CA ILE A 53 -7.28 -11.11 3.69
C ILE A 53 -8.21 -10.56 2.61
N MET A 54 -7.67 -9.75 1.72
CA MET A 54 -8.38 -9.17 0.57
C MET A 54 -7.49 -9.23 -0.67
N THR A 55 -8.03 -9.64 -1.81
CA THR A 55 -7.38 -9.48 -3.12
C THR A 55 -8.15 -8.45 -3.92
N ASP A 56 -7.46 -7.40 -4.34
CA ASP A 56 -7.97 -6.29 -5.15
C ASP A 56 -7.29 -6.25 -6.53
N GLN A 57 -8.01 -5.75 -7.54
CA GLN A 57 -7.42 -5.35 -8.81
C GLN A 57 -7.04 -3.87 -8.75
N GLU A 58 -5.74 -3.60 -8.86
CA GLU A 58 -5.21 -2.26 -8.92
C GLU A 58 -4.69 -1.95 -10.33
N GLU A 59 -4.99 -0.74 -10.80
CA GLU A 59 -4.65 -0.28 -12.15
C GLU A 59 -3.49 0.72 -12.05
N ASP A 60 -2.46 0.55 -12.89
CA ASP A 60 -1.40 1.54 -13.03
C ASP A 60 -1.79 2.70 -13.97
N GLU A 61 -0.90 3.68 -14.15
CA GLU A 61 -1.19 4.86 -14.98
C GLU A 61 -1.29 4.53 -16.49
N LEU A 62 -0.87 3.33 -16.90
CA LEU A 62 -0.97 2.83 -18.27
C LEU A 62 -2.20 1.96 -18.50
N GLY A 63 -3.04 1.76 -17.47
CA GLY A 63 -4.25 0.95 -17.54
C GLY A 63 -4.01 -0.55 -17.39
N ARG A 64 -2.85 -0.97 -16.90
CA ARG A 64 -2.55 -2.38 -16.63
C ARG A 64 -3.12 -2.77 -15.27
N LEU A 65 -3.86 -3.87 -15.24
CA LEU A 65 -4.45 -4.42 -14.02
C LEU A 65 -3.53 -5.43 -13.36
N PHE A 66 -3.29 -5.25 -12.07
CA PHE A 66 -2.49 -6.11 -11.23
C PHE A 66 -3.34 -6.66 -10.08
N LYS A 67 -3.08 -7.92 -9.72
CA LYS A 67 -3.67 -8.52 -8.53
C LYS A 67 -2.83 -8.18 -7.32
N VAL A 68 -3.37 -7.37 -6.42
CA VAL A 68 -2.71 -6.97 -5.17
C VAL A 68 -3.44 -7.63 -4.02
N SER A 69 -2.69 -8.26 -3.11
CA SER A 69 -3.28 -8.88 -1.92
C SER A 69 -2.90 -8.10 -0.67
N TYR A 70 -3.85 -7.98 0.25
CA TYR A 70 -3.66 -7.39 1.56
C TYR A 70 -3.87 -8.45 2.63
N ARG A 71 -3.04 -8.43 3.67
CA ARG A 71 -3.21 -9.23 4.88
C ARG A 71 -3.17 -8.32 6.10
N PHE A 72 -4.30 -8.16 6.77
CA PHE A 72 -4.46 -7.29 7.92
C PHE A 72 -4.40 -8.10 9.21
N TYR A 73 -3.49 -7.72 10.10
CA TYR A 73 -3.37 -8.31 11.43
C TYR A 73 -4.14 -7.42 12.41
N LEU A 74 -5.17 -7.99 13.04
CA LEU A 74 -6.12 -7.26 13.87
C LEU A 74 -5.94 -7.61 15.35
N GLU A 75 -5.92 -6.59 16.21
CA GLU A 75 -6.06 -6.73 17.66
C GLU A 75 -7.25 -5.89 18.13
N ASN A 76 -8.17 -6.50 18.89
CA ASN A 76 -9.41 -5.86 19.33
C ASN A 76 -10.19 -5.18 18.18
N ASN A 77 -10.21 -5.84 17.01
CA ASN A 77 -10.81 -5.37 15.74
C ASN A 77 -10.13 -4.15 15.11
N VAL A 78 -8.93 -3.77 15.55
CA VAL A 78 -8.13 -2.67 15.00
C VAL A 78 -6.90 -3.23 14.30
N CYS A 79 -6.61 -2.72 13.10
CA CYS A 79 -5.42 -3.09 12.35
C CYS A 79 -4.16 -2.52 13.00
N VAL A 80 -3.30 -3.41 13.51
CA VAL A 80 -2.03 -3.05 14.15
C VAL A 80 -0.85 -3.13 13.18
N SER A 81 -0.97 -3.97 12.15
CA SER A 81 -0.04 -4.09 11.05
C SER A 81 -0.74 -4.72 9.85
N TYR A 82 -0.17 -4.53 8.65
CA TYR A 82 -0.65 -5.21 7.47
C TYR A 82 0.45 -5.43 6.44
N GLU A 83 0.30 -6.49 5.65
CA GLU A 83 1.11 -6.73 4.45
C GLU A 83 0.32 -6.28 3.22
N ARG A 84 1.02 -5.62 2.29
CA ARG A 84 0.60 -5.46 0.90
C ARG A 84 1.52 -6.31 0.03
N LEU A 85 0.94 -7.24 -0.72
CA LEU A 85 1.64 -8.21 -1.55
C LEU A 85 1.41 -7.83 -3.01
N LEU A 86 2.50 -7.44 -3.66
CA LEU A 86 2.53 -6.90 -5.00
C LEU A 86 3.24 -7.90 -5.93
N PRO A 87 2.75 -8.12 -7.15
CA PRO A 87 3.54 -8.83 -8.15
C PRO A 87 4.84 -8.06 -8.40
N ILE A 88 5.98 -8.75 -8.52
CA ILE A 88 7.25 -8.10 -8.83
C ILE A 88 7.12 -7.39 -10.19
N HIS A 89 7.22 -6.07 -10.16
CA HIS A 89 7.13 -5.24 -11.35
C HIS A 89 7.69 -3.85 -11.04
N ARG A 90 8.45 -3.29 -11.99
CA ARG A 90 9.13 -1.99 -11.87
C ARG A 90 8.22 -0.85 -11.42
N TYR A 91 6.96 -0.87 -11.86
CA TYR A 91 5.94 0.11 -11.48
C TYR A 91 5.88 0.32 -9.97
N TRP A 92 5.72 -0.77 -9.21
CA TRP A 92 5.58 -0.69 -7.76
C TRP A 92 6.81 -0.16 -7.06
N ALA A 93 7.99 -0.57 -7.53
CA ALA A 93 9.25 -0.09 -6.98
C ALA A 93 9.44 1.41 -7.24
N ALA A 94 9.19 1.86 -8.47
CA ALA A 94 9.30 3.26 -8.84
C ALA A 94 8.30 4.15 -8.08
N THR A 95 7.03 3.73 -7.97
CA THR A 95 6.00 4.49 -7.23
C THR A 95 6.31 4.53 -5.73
N LEU A 96 6.83 3.44 -5.16
CA LEU A 96 7.26 3.44 -3.76
C LEU A 96 8.42 4.41 -3.53
N LEU A 97 9.44 4.42 -4.39
CA LEU A 97 10.57 5.36 -4.30
C LEU A 97 10.12 6.83 -4.42
N GLU A 98 9.16 7.11 -5.30
CA GLU A 98 8.55 8.44 -5.41
C GLU A 98 7.90 8.84 -4.07
N GLU A 99 7.11 7.95 -3.48
CA GLU A 99 6.45 8.19 -2.18
C GLU A 99 7.45 8.44 -1.05
N ILE A 100 8.48 7.61 -0.95
CA ILE A 100 9.57 7.74 0.03
C ILE A 100 10.26 9.10 -0.11
N SER A 101 10.53 9.50 -1.35
CA SER A 101 11.14 10.80 -1.63
C SER A 101 10.21 11.97 -1.27
N LEU A 102 8.90 11.82 -1.50
CA LEU A 102 7.91 12.86 -1.20
C LEU A 102 7.67 13.05 0.30
N GLN A 103 7.69 11.96 1.07
CA GLN A 103 7.50 11.99 2.52
C GLN A 103 8.82 12.04 3.31
N GLU A 104 9.96 12.17 2.62
CA GLU A 104 11.30 12.24 3.24
C GLU A 104 11.62 11.08 4.19
N ALA A 105 11.14 9.86 3.87
CA ALA A 105 11.35 8.70 4.73
C ALA A 105 12.82 8.28 4.79
N GLU A 106 13.27 7.88 5.99
CA GLU A 106 14.63 7.43 6.22
C GLU A 106 14.81 5.99 5.72
N ALA A 107 15.72 5.80 4.76
CA ALA A 107 16.06 4.49 4.23
C ALA A 107 17.14 3.78 5.06
N SER A 108 16.95 2.49 5.33
CA SER A 108 17.92 1.65 6.04
C SER A 108 17.78 0.16 5.65
N GLY A 109 18.67 -0.67 6.20
CA GLY A 109 18.69 -2.11 5.91
C GLY A 109 19.54 -2.48 4.69
N GLU A 110 19.28 -3.67 4.15
CA GLU A 110 19.89 -4.18 2.92
C GLU A 110 19.21 -3.60 1.68
N GLU A 111 19.92 -3.60 0.55
CA GLU A 111 19.37 -3.25 -0.76
C GLU A 111 18.86 -4.51 -1.49
N ILE A 112 17.71 -4.40 -2.15
CA ILE A 112 17.11 -5.42 -3.01
C ILE A 112 16.84 -4.86 -4.40
N ASP A 113 16.96 -5.71 -5.42
CA ASP A 113 16.58 -5.37 -6.80
C ASP A 113 15.14 -5.83 -7.07
N VAL A 114 14.31 -4.91 -7.56
CA VAL A 114 12.93 -5.16 -7.97
C VAL A 114 12.76 -4.69 -9.40
N ASP A 115 12.95 -5.60 -10.35
CA ASP A 115 12.74 -5.35 -11.79
C ASP A 115 13.53 -4.12 -12.29
N GLY A 116 14.82 -4.07 -11.90
CA GLY A 116 15.76 -3.01 -12.30
C GLY A 116 15.73 -1.74 -11.46
N GLU A 117 14.92 -1.69 -10.40
CA GLU A 117 14.94 -0.61 -9.39
C GLU A 117 15.54 -1.14 -8.08
N THR A 118 16.46 -0.38 -7.48
CA THR A 118 17.06 -0.72 -6.19
C THR A 118 16.25 -0.10 -5.04
N LEU A 119 15.75 -0.94 -4.14
CA LEU A 119 15.02 -0.54 -2.93
C LEU A 119 15.82 -0.90 -1.68
N ASN A 120 15.71 -0.08 -0.63
CA ASN A 120 16.14 -0.47 0.70
C ASN A 120 15.05 -1.36 1.34
N THR A 121 15.46 -2.27 2.21
CA THR A 121 14.54 -3.21 2.86
C THR A 121 13.73 -2.56 3.98
N ILE A 122 14.12 -1.38 4.47
CA ILE A 122 13.42 -0.67 5.53
C ILE A 122 13.31 0.81 5.16
N TYR A 123 12.09 1.34 5.27
CA TYR A 123 11.82 2.78 5.18
C TYR A 123 11.04 3.24 6.42
N THR A 124 11.58 4.22 7.13
CA THR A 124 11.01 4.77 8.36
C THR A 124 10.41 6.14 8.09
N PHE A 125 9.13 6.29 8.39
CA PHE A 125 8.37 7.53 8.36
C PHE A 125 8.11 7.99 9.80
N ASP A 126 7.49 9.16 9.97
CA ASP A 126 7.22 9.75 11.28
C ASP A 126 6.39 8.84 12.21
N ASP A 127 5.34 8.20 11.68
CA ASP A 127 4.37 7.41 12.46
C ASP A 127 4.38 5.90 12.17
N TYR A 128 5.08 5.47 11.12
CA TYR A 128 5.15 4.07 10.70
C TYR A 128 6.44 3.74 9.96
N GLN A 129 6.66 2.45 9.75
CA GLN A 129 7.77 1.91 8.97
C GLN A 129 7.23 0.88 7.97
N ILE A 130 7.90 0.78 6.83
CA ILE A 130 7.66 -0.24 5.81
C ILE A 130 8.87 -1.17 5.76
N HIS A 131 8.64 -2.47 5.99
CA HIS A 131 9.63 -3.52 5.78
C HIS A 131 9.34 -4.22 4.46
N LEU A 132 10.33 -4.26 3.57
CA LEU A 132 10.23 -4.90 2.27
C LEU A 132 10.88 -6.27 2.30
N SER A 133 10.26 -7.22 1.60
CA SER A 133 10.87 -8.52 1.34
C SER A 133 10.40 -9.07 0.01
N LEU A 134 11.23 -9.92 -0.61
CA LEU A 134 10.88 -10.69 -1.81
C LEU A 134 10.61 -12.13 -1.42
N LYS A 135 9.44 -12.64 -1.81
CA LYS A 135 9.08 -14.03 -1.55
C LYS A 135 8.06 -14.52 -2.58
N ASP A 136 8.28 -15.71 -3.12
CA ASP A 136 7.33 -16.39 -4.02
C ASP A 136 6.88 -15.49 -5.20
N ASP A 137 7.83 -14.81 -5.85
CA ASP A 137 7.61 -13.84 -6.94
C ASP A 137 6.75 -12.61 -6.57
N LEU A 138 6.65 -12.30 -5.27
CA LEU A 138 5.96 -11.14 -4.75
C LEU A 138 6.93 -10.20 -4.03
N LEU A 139 6.70 -8.90 -4.23
CA LEU A 139 7.20 -7.84 -3.37
C LEU A 139 6.20 -7.66 -2.22
N ILE A 140 6.64 -7.92 -1.00
CA ILE A 140 5.83 -7.81 0.21
C ILE A 140 6.26 -6.55 0.97
N LEU A 141 5.30 -5.66 1.21
CA LEU A 141 5.47 -4.49 2.06
C LEU A 141 4.71 -4.71 3.37
N LEU A 142 5.44 -4.84 4.46
CA LEU A 142 4.88 -4.91 5.81
C LEU A 142 4.88 -3.52 6.44
N TYR A 143 3.69 -3.02 6.73
CA TYR A 143 3.47 -1.75 7.39
C TYR A 143 3.25 -1.98 8.89
N THR A 144 4.03 -1.29 9.71
CA THR A 144 3.93 -1.34 11.19
C THR A 144 4.10 0.05 11.78
N LYS A 145 3.45 0.33 12.90
CA LYS A 145 3.66 1.59 13.63
C LYS A 145 5.07 1.70 14.18
N CYS A 146 5.58 2.93 14.24
CA CYS A 146 6.70 3.25 15.10
C CYS A 146 6.20 3.24 16.55
N THR A 147 6.74 2.36 17.39
CA THR A 147 6.49 2.43 18.84
C THR A 147 7.12 3.71 19.39
N PRO A 148 6.40 4.51 20.19
CA PRO A 148 6.97 5.66 20.89
C PRO A 148 8.01 5.26 21.94
#